data_AF-A0A117RPX3-F1
#
_entry.id   AF-A0A117RPX3-F1
#
_cell.length_a   1.000
_cell.length_b   1.000
_cell.length_c   1.000
_cell.angle_alpha   90.00
_cell.angle_beta   90.00
_cell.angle_gamma   90.00
#
_symmetry.space_group_name_H-M   'P 1'
#
loop_
_entity.id
_entity.type
_entity.pdbx_description
1 polymer ?
#
loop_
_entity_poly.entity_id
_entity_poly.type
_entity_poly.pdbx_seq_one_letter_code
_entity_poly.pdbx_strand_id
1 'polypeptide(L)' 'MQPFALNYARPAAELEVTAAYVYDSGLQLNVLGDGRIAARDHALLRELGTTTSTAGSKTHFDD' A
#
# COMPACT_ATOMS: atom_id res chain seq x y z
N MET A 1 -19.19 28.30 14.93
CA MET A 1 -18.95 26.84 15.00
C MET A 1 -17.66 26.55 14.29
N GLN A 2 -16.65 25.99 14.97
CA GLN A 2 -15.39 25.60 14.35
C GLN A 2 -15.41 24.10 14.02
N PRO A 3 -14.93 23.67 12.84
CA PRO A 3 -14.83 22.25 12.49
C PRO A 3 -14.01 21.47 13.52
N PHE A 4 -14.51 20.29 13.94
CA PHE A 4 -13.87 19.44 14.95
C PHE A 4 -12.41 19.12 14.63
N ALA A 5 -12.08 18.96 13.35
CA ALA A 5 -10.74 18.63 12.87
C ALA A 5 -9.70 19.72 13.21
N LEU A 6 -10.12 20.98 13.27
CA LEU A 6 -9.22 22.10 13.57
C LEU A 6 -8.81 22.15 15.04
N ASN A 7 -9.50 21.43 15.94
CA ASN A 7 -9.08 21.31 17.34
C ASN A 7 -7.81 20.45 17.50
N TYR A 8 -7.47 19.66 16.48
CA TYR A 8 -6.34 18.75 16.47
C TYR A 8 -5.24 19.16 15.50
N ALA A 9 -5.43 20.28 14.78
CA ALA A 9 -4.40 20.80 13.90
C ALA A 9 -3.16 21.17 14.73
N ARG A 10 -2.06 20.48 14.47
CA ARG A 10 -0.73 20.83 14.98
C ARG A 10 0.04 21.51 13.84
N PRO A 11 0.87 22.52 14.13
CA PRO A 11 1.83 23.01 13.16
C PRO A 11 2.64 21.83 12.63
N ALA A 12 2.83 21.76 11.32
CA ALA A 12 3.73 20.77 10.74
C ALA A 12 5.11 20.97 11.37
N ALA A 13 5.69 19.91 11.93
CA ALA A 13 7.06 19.99 12.41
C ALA A 13 7.96 20.33 11.23
N GLU A 14 8.78 21.36 11.38
CA GLU A 14 9.80 21.69 10.41
C GLU A 14 10.85 20.58 10.47
N LEU A 15 10.70 19.61 9.57
CA LEU A 15 11.64 18.50 9.42
C LEU A 15 12.88 19.04 8.73
N GLU A 16 14.01 19.00 9.41
CA GLU A 16 15.30 19.22 8.79
C GLU A 16 15.54 18.06 7.80
N VAL A 17 15.26 18.30 6.52
CA VAL A 17 15.50 17.32 5.45
C VAL A 17 17.00 17.26 5.23
N THR A 18 17.68 16.47 6.05
CA THR A 18 19.15 16.37 6.10
C THR A 18 19.74 15.45 5.04
N ALA A 19 18.94 14.57 4.46
CA ALA A 19 19.38 13.66 3.40
C ALA A 19 18.84 14.09 2.03
N ALA A 20 19.73 14.24 1.05
CA ALA A 20 19.33 14.35 -0.34
C ALA A 20 18.62 13.05 -0.76
N TYR A 21 17.33 13.14 -1.07
CA TYR A 21 16.60 12.00 -1.61
C TYR A 21 17.11 11.71 -3.02
N VAL A 22 17.63 10.50 -3.22
CA VAL A 22 17.97 9.98 -4.55
C VAL A 22 17.00 8.84 -4.84
N TYR A 23 16.30 8.96 -5.97
CA TYR A 23 15.43 7.88 -6.43
C TYR A 23 16.29 6.69 -6.86
N ASP A 24 15.98 5.51 -6.31
CA ASP A 24 16.58 4.23 -6.68
C ASP A 24 15.48 3.33 -7.27
N SER A 25 15.56 3.07 -8.58
CA SER A 25 14.61 2.21 -9.28
C SER A 25 14.70 0.75 -8.83
N GLY A 26 15.81 0.33 -8.23
CA GLY A 26 15.98 -1.00 -7.63
C GLY A 26 15.16 -1.21 -6.36
N LEU A 27 14.71 -0.13 -5.71
CA LEU A 27 13.83 -0.18 -4.53
C LEU A 27 12.35 -0.07 -4.90
N GLN A 28 12.01 0.04 -6.18
CA GLN A 28 10.64 0.14 -6.61
C GLN A 28 9.93 -1.21 -6.45
N LEU A 29 8.83 -1.21 -5.71
CA LEU A 29 7.97 -2.38 -5.55
C LEU A 29 6.93 -2.43 -6.68
N ASN A 30 6.35 -3.62 -6.89
CA ASN A 30 5.29 -3.85 -7.88
C ASN A 30 5.69 -3.57 -9.34
N VAL A 31 6.98 -3.75 -9.66
CA VAL A 31 7.51 -3.77 -11.03
C VAL A 31 8.09 -5.13 -11.36
N LEU A 32 8.07 -5.49 -12.63
CA LEU A 32 8.75 -6.67 -13.17
C LEU A 32 10.24 -6.39 -13.37
N GLY A 33 11.04 -7.42 -13.65
CA GLY A 33 12.48 -7.29 -13.90
C GLY A 33 12.86 -6.41 -15.09
N ASP A 34 11.90 -6.12 -15.98
CA ASP A 34 12.05 -5.18 -17.10
C ASP A 34 11.51 -3.76 -16.80
N GLY A 35 11.09 -3.50 -15.56
CA GLY A 35 10.57 -2.21 -15.10
C GLY A 35 9.09 -1.96 -15.39
N ARG A 36 8.38 -2.85 -16.10
CA ARG A 36 6.94 -2.70 -16.31
C ARG A 36 6.19 -2.86 -14.98
N ILE A 37 5.10 -2.12 -14.80
CA ILE A 37 4.22 -2.25 -13.63
C ILE A 37 3.61 -3.66 -13.62
N ALA A 38 3.78 -4.40 -12.52
CA ALA A 38 3.30 -5.78 -12.39
C ALA A 38 1.78 -5.90 -12.58
N ALA A 39 1.02 -4.89 -12.16
CA ALA A 39 -0.44 -4.83 -12.36
C ALA A 39 -0.88 -4.76 -13.84
N ARG A 40 0.03 -4.50 -14.78
CA ARG A 40 -0.25 -4.54 -16.23
C ARG A 40 0.05 -5.90 -16.85
N ASP A 41 0.58 -6.85 -16.10
CA ASP A 41 0.83 -8.21 -16.58
C ASP A 41 -0.37 -9.11 -16.26
N HIS A 42 -1.30 -9.20 -17.21
CA HIS A 42 -2.54 -9.94 -17.03
C HIS A 42 -2.31 -11.46 -16.97
N ALA A 43 -1.21 -11.95 -17.56
CA ALA A 43 -0.87 -13.38 -17.50
C ALA A 43 -0.40 -13.73 -16.09
N LEU A 44 0.52 -12.93 -15.53
CA LEU A 44 0.96 -13.05 -14.15
C LEU A 44 -0.20 -12.92 -13.16
N LEU A 45 -1.07 -11.92 -13.33
CA LEU A 45 -2.25 -11.74 -12.47
C LEU A 45 -3.24 -12.90 -12.57
N ARG A 46 -3.37 -13.53 -13.74
CA ARG A 46 -4.22 -14.71 -13.90
C ARG A 46 -3.64 -15.93 -13.17
N GLU A 47 -2.33 -16.10 -13.20
CA GLU A 47 -1.63 -17.20 -12.52
C GLU A 47 -1.66 -17.03 -11.00
N LEU A 48 -1.44 -15.81 -10.50
CA LEU A 48 -1.28 -15.52 -9.07
C LEU A 48 -2.56 -15.00 -8.40
N GLY A 49 -3.57 -14.63 -9.18
CA GLY A 49 -4.83 -14.05 -8.69
C GLY A 49 -5.71 -15.00 -7.90
N THR A 50 -5.38 -16.29 -7.86
CA THR A 50 -6.03 -17.24 -6.97
C THR A 50 -5.43 -17.13 -5.57
N THR A 51 -5.96 -16.23 -4.75
CA THR A 51 -5.78 -16.36 -3.30
C THR A 51 -6.76 -17.42 -2.81
N THR A 52 -6.27 -18.61 -2.45
CA THR A 52 -7.04 -19.57 -1.68
C THR A 52 -7.27 -18.98 -0.29
N SER A 53 -8.29 -18.14 -0.16
CA SER A 53 -8.72 -17.65 1.14
C SER A 53 -9.39 -18.81 1.87
N THR A 54 -8.69 -19.40 2.83
CA THR A 54 -9.29 -20.27 3.85
C THR A 54 -9.96 -19.46 4.97
N ALA A 55 -10.03 -18.13 4.87
CA ALA A 55 -10.66 -17.27 5.89
C ALA A 55 -12.20 -17.41 5.96
N GLY A 56 -12.81 -18.23 5.10
CA GLY A 56 -14.25 -18.50 5.08
C GLY A 56 -14.71 -19.74 5.88
N SER A 57 -13.82 -20.48 6.56
CA SER A 57 -14.22 -21.69 7.29
C SER A 57 -14.22 -21.49 8.81
N LYS A 58 -15.42 -21.42 9.39
CA LYS A 58 -15.76 -21.64 10.81
C LYS A 58 -15.28 -20.60 11.84
N THR A 59 -16.14 -19.62 12.13
CA THR A 59 -16.53 -19.22 13.50
C THR A 59 -17.79 -18.34 13.44
N HIS A 60 -18.95 -18.92 13.20
CA HIS A 60 -20.22 -18.33 13.61
C HIS A 60 -21.10 -19.49 14.09
N PHE A 61 -20.95 -19.86 15.35
CA PHE A 61 -21.95 -20.65 16.07
C PHE A 61 -22.71 -19.64 16.90
N ASP A 62 -23.83 -19.17 16.36
CA ASP A 62 -24.93 -18.59 17.11
C ASP A 62 -26.17 -18.82 16.24
N ASP A 63 -26.60 -20.08 16.23
CA ASP A 63 -27.99 -20.49 15.98
C ASP A 63 -28.63 -20.78 17.35
#